data_AF-A0A420YAC1-F1
#
_entry.id   AF-A0A420YAC1-F1
#
_cell.length_a   1.000
_cell.length_b   1.000
_cell.length_c   1.000
_cell.angle_alpha   90.00
_cell.angle_beta   90.00
_cell.angle_gamma   90.00
#
_symmetry.space_group_name_H-M   'P 1'
#
loop_
_entity.id
_entity.type
_entity.pdbx_description
1 polymer ?
#
loop_
_entity_poly.entity_id
_entity_poly.type
_entity_poly.pdbx_seq_one_letter_code
_entity_poly.pdbx_strand_id
1 'polypeptide(L)'
;MASFQAARSFARLVGLAAILHPLVTAQNTSYNTGVVVDGTSFALNGDNLSYRFHVDEDTGDLISDHFGGSVTESVPMLEPSVSGWVGLSGRVKREFPDLGRGDFRVPAVRIRQSEGYTVTDSRYQSHDVVQGKPALPGLPSTFGNNDEVTTLVVHMYDNYSAIAADLTYSVFPRLDAIVRSVNITNQGENNITVEKLASFSVDLPYDD
;
A
#
# COMPACT_ATOMS: atom_id res chain seq x y z
N MET A 1 -23.82 -58.82 -49.58
CA MET A 1 -24.25 -59.59 -48.40
C MET A 1 -23.60 -58.97 -47.18
N ALA A 2 -24.39 -58.25 -46.40
CA ALA A 2 -23.97 -57.66 -45.14
C ALA A 2 -24.09 -58.70 -44.02
N SER A 3 -23.15 -58.72 -43.09
CA SER A 3 -23.31 -59.37 -41.79
C SER A 3 -22.84 -58.43 -40.68
N PHE A 4 -23.82 -57.98 -39.91
CA PHE A 4 -23.70 -57.34 -38.60
C PHE A 4 -23.00 -58.25 -37.60
N GLN A 5 -22.17 -57.69 -36.71
CA GLN A 5 -22.24 -58.05 -35.30
C GLN A 5 -21.70 -56.94 -34.39
N ALA A 6 -22.37 -56.82 -33.25
CA ALA A 6 -22.40 -55.67 -32.37
C ALA A 6 -21.34 -55.69 -31.26
N ALA A 7 -20.96 -54.48 -30.86
CA ALA A 7 -20.71 -53.98 -29.51
C ALA A 7 -20.08 -54.91 -28.46
N ARG A 8 -18.92 -54.48 -27.94
CA ARG A 8 -18.72 -54.32 -26.48
C ARG A 8 -17.88 -53.08 -26.19
N SER A 9 -18.55 -52.08 -25.63
CA SER A 9 -17.95 -50.90 -25.00
C SER A 9 -17.20 -51.34 -23.74
N PHE A 10 -15.91 -51.00 -23.66
CA PHE A 10 -15.15 -51.03 -22.41
C PHE A 10 -14.87 -49.58 -22.03
N ALA A 11 -15.68 -49.05 -21.11
CA ALA A 11 -15.39 -47.81 -20.41
C ALA A 11 -14.14 -48.02 -19.54
N ARG A 12 -13.02 -47.38 -19.90
CA ARG A 12 -11.88 -47.23 -19.00
C ARG A 12 -12.16 -46.06 -18.07
N LEU A 13 -12.44 -46.34 -16.80
CA LEU A 13 -12.29 -45.36 -15.72
C LEU A 13 -10.81 -44.98 -15.65
N VAL A 14 -10.49 -43.75 -16.04
CA VAL A 14 -9.21 -43.12 -15.69
C VAL A 14 -9.46 -42.34 -14.41
N GLY A 15 -9.00 -42.91 -13.28
CA GLY A 15 -8.96 -42.19 -12.01
C GLY A 15 -7.94 -41.06 -12.10
N LEU A 16 -8.42 -39.81 -12.05
CA LEU A 16 -7.57 -38.64 -11.91
C LEU A 16 -7.13 -38.58 -10.43
N ALA A 17 -5.90 -39.00 -10.15
CA ALA A 17 -5.28 -38.79 -8.85
C ALA A 17 -4.95 -37.30 -8.72
N ALA A 18 -5.74 -36.55 -7.95
CA ALA A 18 -5.42 -35.18 -7.57
C ALA A 18 -4.21 -35.21 -6.64
N ILE A 19 -3.05 -34.79 -7.14
CA ILE A 19 -1.86 -34.58 -6.33
C ILE A 19 -2.09 -33.29 -5.54
N LEU A 20 -2.69 -33.42 -4.34
CA LEU A 20 -2.74 -32.36 -3.34
C LEU A 20 -1.31 -31.96 -2.99
N HIS A 21 -0.83 -30.85 -3.54
CA HIS A 21 0.36 -30.20 -3.04
C HIS A 21 -0.04 -29.52 -1.74
N PRO A 22 0.67 -29.76 -0.62
CA PRO A 22 0.42 -28.97 0.57
C PRO A 22 0.77 -27.52 0.22
N LEU A 23 -0.23 -26.64 0.27
CA LEU A 23 0.00 -25.21 0.31
C LEU A 23 0.83 -24.98 1.58
N VAL A 24 2.13 -24.74 1.42
CA VAL A 24 2.98 -24.32 2.54
C VAL A 24 2.56 -22.90 2.87
N THR A 25 1.60 -22.78 3.79
CA THR A 25 1.36 -21.53 4.50
C THR A 25 2.58 -21.33 5.41
N ALA A 26 3.41 -20.36 5.07
CA ALA A 26 4.43 -19.89 5.99
C ALA A 26 3.71 -19.25 7.19
N GLN A 27 3.68 -19.96 8.31
CA GLN A 27 3.37 -19.38 9.62
C GLN A 27 4.53 -19.67 10.57
N ASN A 28 4.82 -18.65 11.40
CA ASN A 28 5.72 -18.60 12.55
C ASN A 28 7.21 -18.31 12.31
N THR A 29 7.50 -17.00 12.29
CA THR A 29 8.39 -16.42 13.31
C THR A 29 7.65 -15.28 14.01
N SER A 30 7.33 -15.46 15.27
CA SER A 30 6.70 -14.47 16.15
C SER A 30 7.72 -13.41 16.56
N TYR A 31 8.03 -12.50 15.64
CA TYR A 31 8.60 -11.21 16.00
C TYR A 31 7.41 -10.30 16.34
N ASN A 32 7.53 -9.50 17.40
CA ASN A 32 6.56 -8.45 17.69
C ASN A 32 6.76 -7.33 16.65
N THR A 33 6.45 -7.61 15.39
CA THR A 33 6.90 -6.80 14.24
C THR A 33 6.23 -5.45 14.21
N GLY A 34 5.16 -5.21 14.98
CA GLY A 34 4.32 -4.02 14.87
C GLY A 34 3.55 -3.96 13.53
N VAL A 35 4.16 -4.37 12.42
CA VAL A 35 3.62 -4.40 11.08
C VAL A 35 2.92 -5.73 10.82
N VAL A 36 1.64 -5.65 10.48
CA VAL A 36 0.80 -6.75 9.99
C VAL A 36 0.32 -6.36 8.60
N VAL A 37 0.44 -7.28 7.64
CA VAL A 37 -0.04 -7.10 6.27
C VAL A 37 -1.02 -8.21 5.93
N ASP A 38 -2.18 -7.82 5.40
CA ASP A 38 -3.19 -8.73 4.87
C ASP A 38 -3.58 -8.26 3.46
N GLY A 39 -3.05 -8.94 2.45
CA GLY A 39 -3.16 -8.51 1.06
C GLY A 39 -2.57 -7.11 0.84
N THR A 40 -3.45 -6.13 0.59
CA THR A 40 -3.13 -4.71 0.39
C THR A 40 -3.59 -3.82 1.56
N SER A 41 -3.90 -4.44 2.71
CA SER A 41 -4.19 -3.74 3.97
C SER A 41 -2.99 -3.79 4.90
N PHE A 42 -2.65 -2.64 5.48
CA PHE A 42 -1.46 -2.45 6.30
C PHE A 42 -1.84 -1.97 7.69
N ALA A 43 -1.33 -2.62 8.73
CA ALA A 43 -1.50 -2.21 10.12
C ALA A 43 -0.15 -2.10 10.82
N LEU A 44 0.16 -0.93 11.35
CA LEU A 44 1.33 -0.65 12.16
C LEU A 44 0.88 -0.43 13.61
N ASN A 45 1.38 -1.27 14.50
CA ASN A 45 0.93 -1.39 15.87
C ASN A 45 2.08 -1.07 16.83
N GLY A 46 1.81 -0.15 17.74
CA GLY A 46 2.57 0.01 18.97
C GLY A 46 1.94 -0.73 20.14
N ASP A 47 2.46 -0.51 21.33
CA ASP A 47 1.91 -1.04 22.57
C ASP A 47 0.50 -0.48 22.84
N ASN A 48 0.24 0.79 22.48
CA ASN A 48 -1.05 1.50 22.66
C ASN A 48 -1.52 2.27 21.41
N LEU A 49 -0.84 2.08 20.27
CA LEU A 49 -1.08 2.76 19.01
C LEU A 49 -1.48 1.79 17.90
N SER A 50 -2.39 2.21 17.03
CA SER A 50 -2.60 1.58 15.72
C SER A 50 -2.65 2.64 14.62
N TYR A 51 -1.92 2.40 13.53
CA TYR A 51 -2.01 3.13 12.26
C TYR A 51 -2.37 2.13 11.16
N ARG A 52 -3.54 2.31 10.55
CA ARG A 52 -4.09 1.45 9.50
C ARG A 52 -4.37 2.25 8.23
N PHE A 53 -4.04 1.65 7.10
CA PHE A 53 -4.36 2.13 5.76
C PHE A 53 -4.38 0.97 4.77
N HIS A 54 -5.01 1.16 3.62
CA HIS A 54 -5.09 0.13 2.57
C HIS A 54 -4.94 0.73 1.18
N VAL A 55 -4.75 -0.13 0.19
CA VAL A 55 -4.83 0.23 -1.24
C VAL A 55 -6.28 0.18 -1.69
N ASP A 56 -6.77 1.26 -2.27
CA ASP A 56 -8.03 1.26 -3.01
C ASP A 56 -7.83 0.49 -4.33
N GLU A 57 -8.56 -0.61 -4.52
CA GLU A 57 -8.33 -1.54 -5.65
C GLU A 57 -8.66 -0.91 -7.02
N ASP A 58 -9.59 0.05 -7.06
CA ASP A 58 -10.04 0.68 -8.30
C ASP A 58 -9.07 1.76 -8.78
N THR A 59 -8.54 2.57 -7.86
CA THR A 59 -7.68 3.73 -8.17
C THR A 59 -6.20 3.45 -7.98
N GLY A 60 -5.84 2.53 -7.08
CA GLY A 60 -4.47 2.30 -6.63
C GLY A 60 -3.94 3.37 -5.67
N ASP A 61 -4.78 4.30 -5.22
CA ASP A 61 -4.44 5.27 -4.17
C ASP A 61 -4.34 4.54 -2.80
N LEU A 62 -3.59 5.13 -1.87
CA LEU A 62 -3.51 4.65 -0.48
C LEU A 62 -4.47 5.45 0.41
N ILE A 63 -5.38 4.74 1.07
CA ILE A 63 -6.47 5.29 1.87
C ILE A 63 -6.22 5.04 3.36
N SER A 64 -6.20 6.11 4.15
CA SER A 64 -6.03 6.05 5.60
C SER A 64 -7.33 5.59 6.30
N ASP A 65 -7.21 4.59 7.17
CA ASP A 65 -8.36 4.04 7.89
C ASP A 65 -8.43 4.56 9.32
N HIS A 66 -7.30 4.48 10.04
CA HIS A 66 -7.21 4.82 11.46
C HIS A 66 -5.80 5.26 11.84
N PHE A 67 -5.70 6.28 12.69
CA PHE A 67 -4.46 6.61 13.38
C PHE A 67 -4.77 7.10 14.79
N GLY A 68 -4.60 6.23 15.78
CA GLY A 68 -5.00 6.51 17.16
C GLY A 68 -4.80 5.30 18.08
N GLY A 69 -5.65 5.17 19.11
CA GLY A 69 -5.56 4.06 20.08
C GLY A 69 -5.61 2.67 19.43
N SER A 70 -5.11 1.65 20.13
CA SER A 70 -5.02 0.28 19.59
C SER A 70 -6.37 -0.26 19.13
N VAL A 71 -6.40 -0.78 17.91
CA VAL A 71 -7.56 -1.48 17.33
C VAL A 71 -7.08 -2.73 16.60
N THR A 72 -7.85 -3.82 16.68
CA THR A 72 -7.56 -5.08 15.97
C THR A 72 -8.34 -5.22 14.67
N GLU A 73 -9.51 -4.62 14.60
CA GLU A 73 -10.44 -4.69 13.47
C GLU A 73 -10.17 -3.59 12.43
N SER A 74 -10.58 -3.86 11.19
CA SER A 74 -10.61 -2.84 10.15
C SER A 74 -11.76 -1.87 10.42
N VAL A 75 -11.50 -0.57 10.28
CA VAL A 75 -12.53 0.46 10.45
C VAL A 75 -13.21 0.67 9.09
N PRO A 76 -14.49 0.28 8.91
CA PRO A 76 -15.15 0.42 7.62
C PRO A 76 -15.32 1.90 7.28
N MET A 77 -14.91 2.30 6.08
CA MET A 77 -15.25 3.62 5.54
C MET A 77 -16.72 3.62 5.12
N LEU A 78 -17.48 4.62 5.59
CA LEU A 78 -18.80 4.89 5.03
C LEU A 78 -18.63 5.63 3.70
N GLU A 79 -19.17 5.07 2.63
CA GLU A 79 -19.16 5.70 1.30
C GLU A 79 -19.80 7.09 1.36
N PRO A 80 -19.05 8.16 1.09
CA PRO A 80 -19.56 9.52 1.22
C PRO A 80 -20.49 9.85 0.05
N SER A 81 -21.58 10.56 0.34
CA SER A 81 -22.42 11.10 -0.74
C SER A 81 -21.65 12.17 -1.52
N VAL A 82 -21.67 12.05 -2.85
CA VAL A 82 -21.02 13.00 -3.75
C VAL A 82 -22.04 14.02 -4.23
N SER A 83 -21.74 15.30 -4.01
CA SER A 83 -22.51 16.43 -4.53
C SER A 83 -21.60 17.65 -4.75
N GLY A 84 -21.94 18.48 -5.72
CA GLY A 84 -21.14 19.65 -6.11
C GLY A 84 -19.84 19.26 -6.81
N TRP A 85 -18.78 20.05 -6.61
CA TRP A 85 -17.51 19.90 -7.33
C TRP A 85 -16.54 18.91 -6.69
N VAL A 86 -16.69 18.62 -5.40
CA VAL A 86 -15.80 17.73 -4.66
C VAL A 86 -16.24 16.28 -4.88
N GLY A 87 -15.47 15.55 -5.69
CA GLY A 87 -15.64 14.11 -5.94
C GLY A 87 -15.18 13.24 -4.77
N LEU A 88 -15.11 11.91 -4.99
CA LEU A 88 -14.66 10.95 -3.97
C LEU A 88 -13.23 11.22 -3.50
N SER A 89 -12.31 11.55 -4.40
CA SER A 89 -10.90 11.83 -4.07
C SER A 89 -10.71 12.96 -3.06
N GLY A 90 -11.63 13.94 -3.01
CA GLY A 90 -11.64 15.00 -2.00
C GLY A 90 -12.43 14.69 -0.73
N ARG A 91 -12.97 13.46 -0.60
CA ARG A 91 -13.80 12.99 0.53
C ARG A 91 -13.23 11.77 1.24
N VAL A 92 -12.26 11.11 0.64
CA VAL A 92 -11.50 10.00 1.24
C VAL A 92 -10.23 10.53 1.92
N LYS A 93 -9.77 9.80 2.94
CA LYS A 93 -8.57 10.12 3.72
C LYS A 93 -7.36 9.53 3.00
N ARG A 94 -6.40 10.35 2.56
CA ARG A 94 -5.33 9.90 1.65
C ARG A 94 -3.97 9.92 2.32
N GLU A 95 -3.19 8.86 2.13
CA GLU A 95 -1.85 8.69 2.71
C GLU A 95 -0.77 9.54 2.01
N PHE A 96 -0.94 9.77 0.71
CA PHE A 96 0.01 10.50 -0.13
C PHE A 96 -0.71 11.33 -1.22
N PRO A 97 -1.46 12.37 -0.82
CA PRO A 97 -2.30 13.13 -1.76
C PRO A 97 -1.45 13.96 -2.73
N ASP A 98 -1.73 13.81 -4.03
CA ASP A 98 -1.28 14.71 -5.10
C ASP A 98 -2.28 15.84 -5.36
N LEU A 99 -1.98 16.69 -6.34
CA LEU A 99 -2.86 17.74 -6.85
C LEU A 99 -3.06 17.58 -8.37
N GLY A 100 -4.30 17.82 -8.83
CA GLY A 100 -4.63 17.83 -10.26
C GLY A 100 -5.59 16.72 -10.70
N ARG A 101 -6.00 15.83 -9.80
CA ARG A 101 -6.93 14.70 -10.06
C ARG A 101 -8.28 14.79 -9.31
N GLY A 102 -8.68 16.00 -8.90
CA GLY A 102 -9.99 16.26 -8.30
C GLY A 102 -10.03 16.40 -6.77
N ASP A 103 -8.92 16.13 -6.09
CA ASP A 103 -8.72 16.55 -4.71
C ASP A 103 -8.20 18.00 -4.69
N PHE A 104 -8.98 18.91 -4.11
CA PHE A 104 -8.65 20.35 -4.05
C PHE A 104 -7.94 20.74 -2.74
N ARG A 105 -7.70 19.78 -1.84
CA ARG A 105 -6.98 20.02 -0.58
C ARG A 105 -5.49 20.24 -0.84
N VAL A 106 -4.75 20.55 0.23
CA VAL A 106 -3.30 20.77 0.15
C VAL A 106 -2.60 19.43 -0.13
N PRO A 107 -1.79 19.29 -1.20
CA PRO A 107 -1.15 18.02 -1.54
C PRO A 107 0.07 17.75 -0.65
N ALA A 108 0.43 16.48 -0.50
CA ALA A 108 1.70 16.02 0.05
C ALA A 108 2.82 16.07 -1.01
N VAL A 109 2.50 15.83 -2.28
CA VAL A 109 3.45 15.79 -3.38
C VAL A 109 3.02 16.70 -4.54
N ARG A 110 4.00 17.42 -5.12
CA ARG A 110 3.83 18.15 -6.36
C ARG A 110 5.11 18.08 -7.16
N ILE A 111 5.03 17.42 -8.32
CA ILE A 111 6.17 17.24 -9.22
C ILE A 111 5.83 17.87 -10.55
N ARG A 112 6.70 18.72 -11.06
CA ARG A 112 6.59 19.32 -12.39
C ARG A 112 7.41 18.50 -13.38
N GLN A 113 6.75 17.99 -14.41
CA GLN A 113 7.40 17.29 -15.53
C GLN A 113 8.07 18.27 -16.50
N SER A 114 8.88 17.76 -17.42
CA SER A 114 9.60 18.56 -18.44
C SER A 114 8.68 19.43 -19.31
N GLU A 115 7.49 18.91 -19.63
CA GLU A 115 6.46 19.53 -20.45
C GLU A 115 5.68 20.62 -19.67
N GLY A 116 5.93 20.75 -18.36
CA GLY A 116 5.35 21.77 -17.50
C GLY A 116 4.05 21.36 -16.79
N TYR A 117 3.53 20.17 -17.02
CA TYR A 117 2.42 19.63 -16.24
C TYR A 117 2.85 19.41 -14.79
N THR A 118 1.87 19.35 -13.87
CA THR A 118 2.12 19.05 -12.45
C THR A 118 1.17 18.01 -11.87
N VAL A 119 0.58 17.19 -12.74
CA VAL A 119 -0.30 16.08 -12.34
C VAL A 119 0.59 14.89 -11.97
N THR A 120 0.23 14.15 -10.93
CA THR A 120 0.95 12.95 -10.51
C THR A 120 -0.08 11.87 -10.18
N ASP A 121 -0.03 10.74 -10.87
CA ASP A 121 -0.94 9.61 -10.67
C ASP A 121 -0.15 8.39 -10.17
N SER A 122 0.44 8.51 -8.97
CA SER A 122 1.20 7.43 -8.36
C SER A 122 0.27 6.37 -7.81
N ARG A 123 0.36 5.15 -8.36
CA ARG A 123 -0.47 4.00 -7.97
C ARG A 123 0.36 2.91 -7.31
N TYR A 124 -0.24 2.21 -6.35
CA TYR A 124 0.38 1.07 -5.69
C TYR A 124 0.89 0.02 -6.69
N GLN A 125 2.10 -0.50 -6.44
CA GLN A 125 2.71 -1.58 -7.19
C GLN A 125 2.98 -2.80 -6.31
N SER A 126 3.62 -2.58 -5.15
CA SER A 126 4.05 -3.64 -4.23
C SER A 126 4.43 -3.05 -2.88
N HIS A 127 4.82 -3.91 -1.94
CA HIS A 127 5.37 -3.50 -0.66
C HIS A 127 6.43 -4.49 -0.18
N ASP A 128 7.29 -4.01 0.71
CA ASP A 128 8.28 -4.80 1.44
C ASP A 128 8.15 -4.57 2.95
N VAL A 129 8.32 -5.63 3.74
CA VAL A 129 8.44 -5.53 5.20
C VAL A 129 9.86 -5.91 5.61
N VAL A 130 10.57 -4.95 6.19
CA VAL A 130 11.99 -5.04 6.54
C VAL A 130 12.14 -4.96 8.06
N GLN A 131 12.87 -5.90 8.65
CA GLN A 131 13.25 -5.82 10.05
C GLN A 131 14.30 -4.72 10.24
N GLY A 132 14.17 -3.96 11.32
CA GLY A 132 15.01 -2.80 11.57
C GLY A 132 14.55 -1.56 10.79
N LYS A 133 15.42 -0.56 10.75
CA LYS A 133 15.18 0.71 10.06
C LYS A 133 16.38 1.09 9.19
N PRO A 134 16.23 1.11 7.85
CA PRO A 134 17.25 1.65 6.96
C PRO A 134 17.53 3.13 7.25
N ALA A 135 18.80 3.53 7.14
CA ALA A 135 19.21 4.92 7.27
C ALA A 135 18.82 5.73 6.02
N LEU A 136 18.63 7.04 6.20
CA LEU A 136 18.41 7.96 5.08
C LEU A 136 19.76 8.46 4.54
N PRO A 137 20.07 8.25 3.24
CA PRO A 137 21.36 8.65 2.67
C PRO A 137 21.63 10.14 2.84
N GLY A 138 22.71 10.48 3.57
CA GLY A 138 23.14 11.87 3.76
C GLY A 138 22.27 12.70 4.71
N LEU A 139 21.28 12.10 5.39
CA LEU A 139 20.37 12.79 6.29
C LEU A 139 20.40 12.18 7.70
N PRO A 140 20.21 12.97 8.77
CA PRO A 140 19.97 12.41 10.09
C PRO A 140 18.64 11.65 10.10
N SER A 141 18.61 10.46 10.71
CA SER A 141 17.41 9.65 10.85
C SER A 141 17.40 8.91 12.19
N THR A 142 16.20 8.55 12.67
CA THR A 142 16.08 7.58 13.75
C THR A 142 16.64 6.22 13.31
N PHE A 143 17.04 5.43 14.29
CA PHE A 143 17.65 4.11 14.11
C PHE A 143 17.08 3.16 15.15
N GLY A 144 17.16 1.87 14.87
CA GLY A 144 16.78 0.80 15.78
C GLY A 144 17.19 -0.54 15.18
N ASN A 145 17.47 -1.51 16.04
CA ASN A 145 17.83 -2.85 15.59
C ASN A 145 16.58 -3.65 15.15
N ASN A 146 16.80 -4.86 14.65
CA ASN A 146 15.74 -5.72 14.11
C ASN A 146 14.66 -6.10 15.14
N ASP A 147 14.95 -6.01 16.45
CA ASP A 147 14.01 -6.35 17.52
C ASP A 147 13.26 -5.13 18.07
N GLU A 148 13.66 -3.91 17.69
CA GLU A 148 13.12 -2.63 18.20
C GLU A 148 12.16 -1.94 17.22
N VAL A 149 12.39 -2.12 15.92
CA VAL A 149 11.69 -1.41 14.87
C VAL A 149 11.49 -2.31 13.66
N THR A 150 10.34 -2.18 13.02
CA THR A 150 10.07 -2.79 11.71
C THR A 150 9.63 -1.70 10.76
N THR A 151 10.05 -1.83 9.51
CA THR A 151 9.78 -0.87 8.45
C THR A 151 8.97 -1.50 7.33
N LEU A 152 7.81 -0.91 7.03
CA LEU A 152 7.05 -1.16 5.81
C LEU A 152 7.48 -0.14 4.75
N VAL A 153 7.81 -0.61 3.55
CA VAL A 153 8.02 0.23 2.37
C VAL A 153 6.90 -0.07 1.38
N VAL A 154 6.17 0.95 0.97
CA VAL A 154 5.12 0.84 -0.06
C VAL A 154 5.63 1.49 -1.34
N HIS A 155 5.65 0.71 -2.41
CA HIS A 155 6.15 1.14 -3.72
C HIS A 155 4.97 1.62 -4.57
N MET A 156 5.05 2.89 -4.95
CA MET A 156 4.07 3.55 -5.82
C MET A 156 4.75 3.92 -7.15
N TYR A 157 4.00 3.93 -8.23
CA TYR A 157 4.52 4.29 -9.54
C TYR A 157 3.50 5.07 -10.37
N ASP A 158 3.96 6.17 -10.96
CA ASP A 158 3.23 6.92 -11.99
C ASP A 158 3.67 6.44 -13.37
N ASN A 159 2.79 5.69 -14.03
CA ASN A 159 3.04 5.13 -15.36
C ASN A 159 3.09 6.19 -16.48
N TYR A 160 2.48 7.37 -16.29
CA TYR A 160 2.46 8.43 -17.29
C TYR A 160 3.76 9.23 -17.29
N SER A 161 4.34 9.43 -16.10
CA SER A 161 5.53 10.28 -15.92
C SER A 161 6.82 9.48 -15.67
N ALA A 162 6.73 8.15 -15.54
CA ALA A 162 7.84 7.27 -15.16
C ALA A 162 8.52 7.70 -13.85
N ILE A 163 7.71 7.96 -12.82
CA ILE A 163 8.18 8.40 -11.50
C ILE A 163 7.81 7.33 -10.47
N ALA A 164 8.80 6.81 -9.76
CA ALA A 164 8.59 5.94 -8.62
C ALA A 164 8.59 6.75 -7.32
N ALA A 165 7.72 6.37 -6.38
CA ALA A 165 7.68 6.91 -5.03
C ALA A 165 7.69 5.76 -4.01
N ASP A 166 8.68 5.75 -3.13
CA ASP A 166 8.76 4.78 -2.03
C ASP A 166 8.32 5.46 -0.73
N LEU A 167 7.18 5.04 -0.19
CA LEU A 167 6.63 5.53 1.06
C LEU A 167 7.10 4.59 2.18
N THR A 168 7.96 5.09 3.06
CA THR A 168 8.55 4.30 4.14
C THR A 168 7.85 4.60 5.45
N TYR A 169 7.46 3.57 6.19
CA TYR A 169 6.77 3.62 7.48
C TYR A 169 7.51 2.73 8.48
N SER A 170 8.19 3.30 9.46
CA SER A 170 8.86 2.56 10.54
C SER A 170 8.06 2.67 11.83
N VAL A 171 7.73 1.54 12.46
CA VAL A 171 7.05 1.49 13.76
C VAL A 171 8.02 1.05 14.85
N PHE A 172 8.07 1.83 15.93
CA PHE A 172 8.78 1.51 17.18
C PHE A 172 7.74 1.13 18.23
N PRO A 173 7.41 -0.15 18.41
CA PRO A 173 6.19 -0.51 19.14
C PRO A 173 6.19 -0.04 20.59
N ARG A 174 7.33 -0.23 21.27
CA ARG A 174 7.54 0.15 22.68
C ARG A 174 7.50 1.65 22.95
N LEU A 175 7.58 2.46 21.91
CA LEU A 175 7.58 3.93 22.01
C LEU A 175 6.28 4.53 21.47
N ASP A 176 5.35 3.71 20.97
CA ASP A 176 4.14 4.17 20.27
C ASP A 176 4.46 5.23 19.20
N ALA A 177 5.55 5.01 18.45
CA ALA A 177 6.08 5.98 17.49
C ALA A 177 6.08 5.42 16.06
N ILE A 178 5.53 6.22 15.14
CA ILE A 178 5.58 5.99 13.70
C ILE A 178 6.47 7.05 13.05
N VAL A 179 7.46 6.61 12.28
CA VAL A 179 8.36 7.47 11.52
C VAL A 179 8.11 7.25 10.04
N ARG A 180 7.85 8.34 9.30
CA ARG A 180 7.64 8.29 7.85
C ARG A 180 8.72 9.04 7.09
N SER A 181 9.00 8.57 5.87
CA SER A 181 9.83 9.25 4.88
C SER A 181 9.39 8.86 3.48
N VAL A 182 9.74 9.69 2.49
CA VAL A 182 9.42 9.44 1.09
C VAL A 182 10.66 9.60 0.24
N ASN A 183 10.89 8.67 -0.68
CA ASN A 183 11.88 8.77 -1.73
C ASN A 183 11.19 8.91 -3.08
N ILE A 184 11.63 9.85 -3.92
CA ILE A 184 11.15 10.02 -5.29
C ILE A 184 12.29 9.68 -6.24
N THR A 185 12.06 8.72 -7.13
CA THR A 185 13.04 8.31 -8.14
C THR A 185 12.49 8.63 -9.52
N ASN A 186 13.20 9.48 -10.27
CA ASN A 186 12.93 9.69 -11.69
C ASN A 186 13.44 8.49 -12.48
N GLN A 187 12.52 7.73 -13.09
CA GLN A 187 12.85 6.61 -13.98
C GLN A 187 12.61 6.97 -15.45
N GLY A 188 12.22 8.22 -15.74
CA GLY A 188 12.10 8.75 -17.09
C GLY A 188 13.42 9.29 -17.66
N GLU A 189 13.39 9.65 -18.93
CA GLU A 189 14.54 10.20 -19.65
C GLU A 189 14.72 11.70 -19.41
N ASN A 190 13.61 12.40 -19.13
CA ASN A 190 13.60 13.86 -18.96
C ASN A 190 13.71 14.26 -17.49
N ASN A 191 14.21 15.47 -17.25
CA ASN A 191 14.30 16.03 -15.90
C ASN A 191 12.91 16.32 -15.32
N ILE A 192 12.76 16.07 -14.02
CA ILE A 192 11.61 16.48 -13.22
C ILE A 192 12.03 17.52 -12.18
N THR A 193 11.08 18.34 -11.72
CA THR A 193 11.28 19.26 -10.58
C THR A 193 10.32 18.89 -9.46
N VAL A 194 10.84 18.51 -8.30
CA VAL A 194 10.02 18.31 -7.09
C VAL A 194 9.74 19.67 -6.47
N GLU A 195 8.52 20.18 -6.63
CA GLU A 195 8.11 21.50 -6.11
C GLU A 195 7.58 21.39 -4.68
N LYS A 196 7.03 20.24 -4.30
CA LYS A 196 6.62 19.91 -2.93
C LYS A 196 6.79 18.41 -2.67
N LEU A 197 7.32 18.08 -1.50
CA LEU A 197 7.37 16.71 -0.98
C LEU A 197 7.30 16.72 0.55
N ALA A 198 6.14 16.38 1.11
CA ALA A 198 5.96 16.22 2.54
C ALA A 198 6.46 14.84 2.99
N SER A 199 7.21 14.79 4.09
CA SER A 199 7.69 13.53 4.68
C SER A 199 6.57 12.72 5.35
N PHE A 200 5.50 13.40 5.77
CA PHE A 200 4.35 12.82 6.47
C PHE A 200 3.10 13.64 6.10
N SER A 201 2.01 12.97 5.74
CA SER A 201 0.68 13.56 5.55
C SER A 201 -0.37 12.64 6.15
N VAL A 202 -1.30 13.19 6.93
CA VAL A 202 -2.41 12.42 7.51
C VAL A 202 -3.71 13.20 7.39
N ASP A 203 -4.72 12.50 6.93
CA ASP A 203 -6.11 12.91 7.02
C ASP A 203 -6.75 12.24 8.25
N LEU A 204 -7.26 13.05 9.17
CA LEU A 204 -7.99 12.59 10.34
C LEU A 204 -9.51 12.58 10.06
N PRO A 205 -10.27 11.69 10.71
CA PRO A 205 -11.73 11.77 10.65
C PRO A 205 -12.22 13.10 11.20
N TYR A 206 -13.42 13.50 10.78
CA TYR A 206 -14.13 14.60 11.41
C TYR A 206 -14.45 14.23 12.87
N ASP A 207 -14.17 15.15 13.79
CA ASP A 207 -14.50 15.05 15.22
C ASP A 207 -15.00 16.42 15.69
N ASP A 208 -15.99 16.44 16.58
CA ASP A 208 -16.69 17.66 17.06
C ASP A 208 -15.96 18.38 18.21
#